data_AF-A0A3D4D1A6-F1
#
_entry.id   AF-A0A3D4D1A6-F1
#
_cell.length_a   1.000
_cell.length_b   1.000
_cell.length_c   1.000
_cell.angle_alpha   90.00
_cell.angle_beta   90.00
_cell.angle_gamma   90.00
#
_symmetry.space_group_name_H-M   'P 1'
#
loop_
_entity.id
_entity.type
_entity.pdbx_description
1 polymer ?
#
loop_
_entity_poly.entity_id
_entity_poly.type
_entity_poly.pdbx_seq_one_letter_code
_entity_poly.pdbx_strand_id
1 'polypeptide(L)'
;MSQKALHPKSWWKEIVYLPCLLALGIGMSINNARAVMEALLNMESGFVRTPKYGVEKIREEKSSSPRKSRYKAIKSATPILEFFFGVFFLFVLIDALLNGNLVSFIFLLPFPLGFFYTSISSFAISWSAATGDRQVE
;
A
#
# COMPACT_ATOMS: atom_id res chain seq x y z
N MET A 1 -1.44 -20.58 -17.28
CA MET A 1 -0.66 -21.34 -18.30
C MET A 1 0.76 -20.79 -18.47
N SER A 2 1.02 -19.47 -18.44
CA SER A 2 2.39 -18.94 -18.65
C SER A 2 3.39 -19.28 -17.54
N GLN A 3 2.97 -19.35 -16.27
CA GLN A 3 3.88 -19.67 -15.15
C GLN A 3 4.40 -21.11 -15.15
N LYS A 4 3.59 -22.07 -15.61
CA LYS A 4 4.04 -23.46 -15.83
C LYS A 4 5.12 -23.55 -16.91
N ALA A 5 5.14 -22.63 -17.88
CA ALA A 5 6.14 -22.58 -18.93
C ALA A 5 7.45 -21.91 -18.47
N LEU A 6 7.39 -20.94 -17.55
CA LEU A 6 8.56 -20.22 -17.04
C LEU A 6 9.25 -20.95 -15.86
N HIS A 7 8.48 -21.57 -14.95
CA HIS A 7 9.02 -22.20 -13.74
C HIS A 7 8.37 -23.56 -13.45
N PRO A 8 8.73 -24.62 -14.22
CA PRO A 8 8.07 -25.92 -14.15
C PRO A 8 8.22 -26.64 -12.80
N LYS A 9 9.27 -26.34 -12.02
CA LYS A 9 9.53 -26.96 -10.71
C LYS A 9 8.97 -26.19 -9.50
N SER A 10 8.59 -24.93 -9.63
CA SER A 10 8.19 -24.07 -8.50
C SER A 10 6.82 -23.41 -8.63
N TRP A 11 6.02 -23.75 -9.64
CA TRP A 11 4.69 -23.17 -9.88
C TRP A 11 3.73 -23.27 -8.67
N TRP A 12 3.86 -24.30 -7.83
CA TRP A 12 3.09 -24.44 -6.59
C TRP A 12 3.38 -23.35 -5.57
N LYS A 13 4.61 -22.81 -5.53
CA LYS A 13 4.97 -21.74 -4.59
C LYS A 13 4.18 -20.47 -4.88
N GLU A 14 3.94 -20.17 -6.16
CA GLU A 14 3.16 -19.00 -6.58
C GLU A 14 1.71 -19.07 -6.12
N ILE A 15 1.12 -20.26 -6.06
CA ILE A 15 -0.24 -20.45 -5.53
C ILE A 15 -0.30 -20.08 -4.05
N VAL A 16 0.75 -20.39 -3.27
CA VAL A 16 0.83 -20.02 -1.85
C VAL A 16 1.12 -18.52 -1.67
N TYR A 17 1.84 -17.89 -2.60
CA TYR A 17 2.07 -16.44 -2.57
C TYR A 17 0.84 -15.64 -3.01
N LEU A 18 -0.09 -16.24 -3.74
CA LEU A 18 -1.27 -15.56 -4.29
C LEU A 18 -2.19 -14.96 -3.20
N PRO A 19 -2.55 -15.69 -2.13
CA PRO A 19 -3.29 -15.11 -1.01
C PRO A 19 -2.56 -13.94 -0.34
N CYS A 20 -1.23 -14.03 -0.18
CA CYS A 20 -0.43 -12.95 0.41
C CYS A 20 -0.42 -11.70 -0.50
N LEU A 21 -0.23 -11.90 -1.80
CA LEU A 21 -0.27 -10.83 -2.79
C LEU A 21 -1.65 -10.16 -2.81
N LEU A 22 -2.71 -10.96 -2.71
CA LEU A 22 -4.10 -10.48 -2.66
C LEU A 22 -4.35 -9.67 -1.39
N ALA A 23 -3.89 -10.14 -0.22
CA ALA A 23 -3.96 -9.39 1.04
C ALA A 23 -3.25 -8.04 0.92
N LEU A 24 -2.04 -8.00 0.35
CA LEU A 24 -1.32 -6.74 0.11
C LEU A 24 -2.08 -5.81 -0.85
N GLY A 25 -2.61 -6.36 -1.95
CA GLY A 25 -3.41 -5.59 -2.90
C GLY A 25 -4.66 -4.97 -2.26
N ILE A 26 -5.35 -5.73 -1.39
CA ILE A 26 -6.50 -5.23 -0.63
C ILE A 26 -6.08 -4.09 0.30
N GLY A 27 -5.00 -4.26 1.08
CA GLY A 27 -4.55 -3.22 2.01
C GLY A 27 -4.20 -1.90 1.31
N MET A 28 -3.64 -1.97 0.10
CA MET A 28 -3.31 -0.77 -0.70
C MET A 28 -4.51 -0.09 -1.37
N SER A 29 -5.70 -0.72 -1.35
CA SER A 29 -6.88 -0.23 -2.07
C SER A 29 -7.35 1.15 -1.61
N ILE A 30 -7.24 1.48 -0.32
CA ILE A 30 -7.68 2.78 0.23
C ILE A 30 -6.77 3.91 -0.24
N ASN A 31 -5.45 3.69 -0.21
CA ASN A 31 -4.49 4.66 -0.73
C ASN A 31 -4.66 4.87 -2.24
N ASN A 32 -4.90 3.78 -2.99
CA ASN A 32 -5.18 3.86 -4.42
C ASN A 32 -6.50 4.62 -4.69
N ALA A 33 -7.57 4.35 -3.93
CA ALA A 33 -8.85 5.04 -4.06
C ALA A 33 -8.72 6.54 -3.77
N ARG A 34 -7.93 6.91 -2.76
CA ARG A 34 -7.61 8.32 -2.46
C ARG A 34 -6.92 9.00 -3.64
N ALA A 35 -5.92 8.36 -4.24
CA ALA A 35 -5.21 8.92 -5.39
C ALA A 35 -6.14 9.13 -6.60
N VAL A 36 -7.08 8.20 -6.85
CA VAL A 36 -8.10 8.35 -7.89
C VAL A 36 -9.06 9.50 -7.57
N MET A 37 -9.53 9.62 -6.33
CA MET A 37 -10.39 10.74 -5.93
C MET A 37 -9.68 12.10 -6.05
N GLU A 38 -8.41 12.19 -5.67
CA GLU A 38 -7.61 13.41 -5.86
C GLU A 38 -7.48 13.77 -7.34
N ALA A 39 -7.25 12.78 -8.22
CA ALA A 39 -7.20 12.99 -9.67
C ALA A 39 -8.55 13.47 -10.24
N LEU A 40 -9.67 12.90 -9.78
CA LEU A 40 -11.01 13.34 -10.21
C LEU A 40 -11.35 14.76 -9.74
N LEU A 41 -10.92 15.13 -8.54
CA LEU A 41 -11.08 16.47 -7.98
C LEU A 41 -10.08 17.48 -8.56
N ASN A 42 -9.32 17.09 -9.58
CA ASN A 42 -8.32 17.89 -10.27
C ASN A 42 -7.28 18.49 -9.29
N MET A 43 -7.05 17.80 -8.17
CA MET A 43 -5.98 18.10 -7.25
C MET A 43 -4.70 17.53 -7.86
N GLU A 44 -3.64 18.33 -7.93
CA GLU A 44 -2.34 17.85 -8.42
C GLU A 44 -1.79 16.78 -7.47
N SER A 45 -2.15 15.54 -7.75
CA SER A 45 -1.50 14.34 -7.23
C SER A 45 -0.14 14.23 -7.89
N GLY A 46 0.90 14.08 -7.06
CA GLY A 46 2.31 14.05 -7.45
C GLY A 46 2.74 12.83 -8.26
N PHE A 47 1.93 12.39 -9.23
CA PHE A 47 2.41 11.60 -10.37
C PHE A 47 3.28 12.50 -11.26
N VAL A 48 4.40 12.95 -10.72
CA VAL A 48 5.50 13.49 -11.51
C VAL A 48 5.86 12.37 -12.48
N ARG A 49 5.67 12.61 -13.78
CA ARG A 49 6.09 11.66 -14.81
C ARG A 49 7.50 11.21 -14.50
N THR A 50 7.74 9.90 -14.53
CA THR A 50 9.07 9.34 -14.36
C THR A 50 10.03 10.08 -15.30
N PRO A 51 11.00 10.85 -14.78
CA PRO A 51 11.89 11.61 -15.63
C PRO A 51 12.68 10.63 -16.49
N LYS A 52 12.53 10.74 -17.80
CA LYS A 52 13.20 9.89 -18.78
C LYS A 52 14.67 10.34 -18.85
N TYR A 53 15.48 9.93 -17.89
CA TYR A 53 16.94 10.10 -17.92
C TYR A 53 17.53 9.15 -18.95
N GLY A 54 17.46 9.56 -20.21
CA GLY A 54 17.94 8.74 -21.31
C GLY A 54 18.09 9.55 -22.57
N VAL A 55 18.84 10.66 -22.50
CA VAL A 55 19.73 11.25 -23.54
C VAL A 55 20.03 12.70 -23.19
N GLU A 56 21.02 12.94 -22.31
CA GLU A 56 21.98 14.06 -22.37
C GLU A 56 22.80 14.05 -21.08
N LYS A 57 23.88 13.27 -21.10
CA LYS A 57 25.08 13.67 -20.36
C LYS A 57 25.57 14.95 -21.05
N ILE A 58 25.99 15.93 -20.26
CA ILE A 58 26.70 17.16 -20.67
C ILE A 58 25.79 18.36 -20.96
N ARG A 59 25.22 18.96 -19.92
CA ARG A 59 25.43 20.39 -19.57
C ARG A 59 24.49 20.80 -18.45
N GLU A 60 25.01 21.70 -17.61
CA GLU A 60 24.31 22.47 -16.60
C GLU A 60 24.07 21.77 -15.27
N GLU A 61 25.19 21.60 -14.58
CA GLU A 61 25.32 22.04 -13.20
C GLU A 61 24.66 23.42 -12.99
N LYS A 62 24.01 23.58 -11.82
CA LYS A 62 23.35 24.79 -11.30
C LYS A 62 21.91 25.03 -11.78
N SER A 63 20.97 24.44 -11.04
CA SER A 63 19.89 25.17 -10.36
C SER A 63 18.75 24.20 -10.08
N SER A 64 18.66 23.73 -8.84
CA SER A 64 17.46 23.93 -8.04
C SER A 64 17.67 23.23 -6.71
N SER A 65 17.46 24.01 -5.66
CA SER A 65 17.22 23.60 -4.27
C SER A 65 16.72 22.16 -4.18
N PRO A 66 17.23 21.32 -3.24
CA PRO A 66 16.50 20.13 -2.87
C PRO A 66 15.20 20.64 -2.28
N ARG A 67 14.15 20.74 -3.12
CA ARG A 67 12.78 20.85 -2.65
C ARG A 67 12.64 19.60 -1.82
N LYS A 68 12.82 19.76 -0.50
CA LYS A 68 12.26 18.93 0.54
C LYS A 68 10.81 18.81 0.10
N SER A 69 10.53 17.76 -0.68
CA SER A 69 9.19 17.29 -0.93
C SER A 69 8.72 17.05 0.48
N ARG A 70 8.01 18.02 1.02
CA ARG A 70 7.35 17.93 2.30
C ARG A 70 6.40 16.78 2.06
N TYR A 71 6.89 15.60 2.38
CA TYR A 71 6.16 14.37 2.53
C TYR A 71 5.13 14.76 3.58
N LYS A 72 4.01 15.32 3.13
CA LYS A 72 2.88 15.74 3.96
C LYS A 72 2.18 14.45 4.38
N ALA A 73 2.92 13.56 5.04
CA ALA A 73 2.43 12.40 5.76
C ALA A 73 1.50 12.81 6.91
N ILE A 74 1.52 14.10 7.30
CA ILE A 74 0.85 14.59 8.51
C ILE A 74 -0.61 15.03 8.28
N LYS A 75 -1.24 14.70 7.14
CA LYS A 75 -2.69 14.91 6.97
C LYS A 75 -3.46 13.71 6.40
N SER A 76 -2.89 12.51 6.41
CA SER A 76 -3.62 11.35 5.90
C SER A 76 -4.43 10.72 7.03
N ALA A 77 -5.75 10.91 7.01
CA ALA A 77 -6.68 10.06 7.76
C ALA A 77 -6.72 8.61 7.21
N THR A 78 -5.84 8.28 6.26
CA THR A 78 -5.77 6.99 5.58
C THR A 78 -5.40 5.84 6.51
N PRO A 79 -4.43 5.94 7.44
CA PRO A 79 -4.07 4.81 8.30
C PRO A 79 -5.17 4.49 9.31
N ILE A 80 -5.93 5.52 9.73
CA ILE A 80 -7.09 5.39 10.62
C ILE A 80 -8.23 4.69 9.88
N LEU A 81 -8.49 5.10 8.63
CA LEU A 81 -9.52 4.47 7.80
C LEU A 81 -9.16 3.01 7.48
N GLU A 82 -7.90 2.74 7.14
CA GLU A 82 -7.36 1.38 6.95
C GLU A 82 -7.54 0.53 8.21
N PHE A 83 -7.24 1.08 9.39
CA PHE A 83 -7.45 0.39 10.66
C PHE A 83 -8.92 0.08 10.92
N PHE A 84 -9.82 1.04 10.68
CA PHE A 84 -11.26 0.86 10.84
C PHE A 84 -11.80 -0.26 9.94
N PHE A 85 -11.40 -0.28 8.66
CA PHE A 85 -11.75 -1.37 7.76
C PHE A 85 -11.17 -2.71 8.22
N GLY A 86 -9.94 -2.73 8.74
CA GLY A 86 -9.34 -3.93 9.35
C GLY A 86 -10.19 -4.51 10.49
N VAL A 87 -10.65 -3.65 11.41
CA VAL A 87 -11.53 -4.05 12.53
C VAL A 87 -12.91 -4.49 12.03
N PHE A 88 -13.49 -3.78 11.07
CA PHE A 88 -14.78 -4.14 10.48
C PHE A 88 -14.74 -5.52 9.83
N PHE A 89 -13.74 -5.79 8.98
CA PHE A 89 -13.61 -7.09 8.35
C PHE A 89 -13.23 -8.20 9.34
N LEU A 90 -12.52 -7.87 10.42
CA LEU A 90 -12.28 -8.83 11.50
C LEU A 90 -13.59 -9.25 12.18
N PHE A 91 -14.50 -8.31 12.43
CA PHE A 91 -15.83 -8.62 12.97
C PHE A 91 -16.62 -9.54 12.02
N VAL A 92 -16.66 -9.22 10.73
CA VAL A 92 -17.33 -10.06 9.71
C VAL A 92 -16.68 -11.44 9.60
N LEU A 93 -15.35 -11.54 9.74
CA LEU A 93 -14.63 -12.81 9.73
C LEU A 93 -15.01 -13.69 10.93
N ILE A 94 -15.13 -13.09 12.12
CA ILE A 94 -15.57 -13.80 13.33
C ILE A 94 -17.03 -14.25 13.19
N ASP A 95 -17.91 -13.39 12.68
CA ASP A 95 -19.30 -13.73 12.41
C ASP A 95 -19.41 -14.93 11.45
N ALA A 96 -18.66 -14.92 10.35
CA ALA A 96 -18.61 -16.03 9.40
C ALA A 96 -18.13 -17.34 10.04
N LEU A 97 -17.19 -17.26 10.99
CA LEU A 97 -16.70 -18.41 11.75
C LEU A 97 -17.76 -18.96 12.71
N LEU A 98 -18.48 -18.09 13.42
CA LEU A 98 -19.56 -18.48 14.34
C LEU A 98 -20.74 -19.12 13.60
N ASN A 99 -21.05 -18.63 12.41
CA ASN A 99 -22.08 -19.20 11.54
C ASN A 99 -21.64 -20.51 10.84
N GLY A 100 -20.42 -20.98 11.08
CA GLY A 100 -19.89 -22.22 10.48
C GLY A 100 -19.65 -22.14 8.98
N ASN A 101 -19.68 -20.95 8.38
CA ASN A 101 -19.49 -20.77 6.95
C ASN A 101 -17.99 -20.71 6.60
N LEU A 102 -17.39 -21.89 6.48
CA LEU A 102 -15.97 -22.07 6.18
C LEU A 102 -15.54 -21.46 4.83
N VAL A 103 -16.44 -21.44 3.83
CA VAL A 103 -16.14 -20.89 2.51
C VAL A 103 -15.96 -19.38 2.60
N SER A 104 -16.91 -18.69 3.23
CA SER A 104 -16.81 -17.24 3.46
C SER A 104 -15.62 -16.91 4.37
N PHE A 105 -15.35 -17.71 5.40
CA PHE A 105 -14.20 -17.52 6.28
C PHE A 105 -12.88 -17.53 5.50
N ILE A 106 -12.62 -18.56 4.68
CA ILE A 106 -11.37 -18.67 3.90
C ILE A 106 -11.25 -17.51 2.91
N PHE A 107 -12.35 -17.10 2.27
CA PHE A 107 -12.35 -16.02 1.30
C PHE A 107 -12.14 -14.64 1.94
N LEU A 108 -12.65 -14.44 3.15
CA LEU A 108 -12.54 -13.18 3.89
C LEU A 108 -11.21 -13.04 4.64
N LEU A 109 -10.51 -14.14 4.93
CA LEU A 109 -9.27 -14.15 5.71
C LEU A 109 -8.20 -13.14 5.21
N PRO A 110 -7.95 -12.97 3.89
CA PRO A 110 -6.97 -12.01 3.40
C PRO A 110 -7.33 -10.53 3.66
N PHE A 111 -8.61 -10.20 3.88
CA PHE A 111 -9.07 -8.81 4.04
C PHE A 111 -8.54 -8.15 5.32
N PRO A 112 -8.84 -8.65 6.54
CA PRO A 112 -8.32 -8.04 7.76
C PRO A 112 -6.80 -8.09 7.80
N LEU A 113 -6.17 -9.17 7.31
CA LEU A 113 -4.70 -9.28 7.22
C LEU A 113 -4.09 -8.17 6.36
N GLY A 114 -4.68 -7.91 5.18
CA GLY A 114 -4.24 -6.85 4.29
C GLY A 114 -4.32 -5.47 4.92
N PHE A 115 -5.48 -5.11 5.48
CA PHE A 115 -5.71 -3.81 6.10
C PHE A 115 -4.88 -3.58 7.35
N PHE A 116 -4.71 -4.59 8.21
CA PHE A 116 -3.83 -4.46 9.37
C PHE A 116 -2.37 -4.29 8.95
N TYR A 117 -1.91 -5.05 7.96
CA TYR A 117 -0.53 -4.93 7.46
C TYR A 117 -0.23 -3.52 6.94
N THR A 118 -1.10 -2.94 6.11
CA THR A 118 -0.89 -1.60 5.58
C THR A 118 -1.06 -0.52 6.64
N SER A 119 -2.04 -0.66 7.54
CA SER A 119 -2.24 0.30 8.64
C SER A 119 -1.02 0.34 9.57
N ILE A 120 -0.54 -0.82 10.03
CA ILE A 120 0.66 -0.91 10.90
C ILE A 120 1.89 -0.35 10.18
N SER A 121 2.08 -0.68 8.90
CA SER A 121 3.20 -0.19 8.12
C SER A 121 3.15 1.34 7.96
N SER A 122 1.97 1.90 7.70
CA SER A 122 1.73 3.35 7.65
C SER A 122 2.04 4.02 9.00
N PHE A 123 1.61 3.42 10.12
CA PHE A 123 1.95 3.91 11.46
C PHE A 123 3.46 3.83 11.74
N ALA A 124 4.13 2.75 11.37
CA ALA A 124 5.57 2.58 11.57
C ALA A 124 6.39 3.62 10.80
N ILE A 125 6.01 3.90 9.54
CA ILE A 125 6.63 4.95 8.73
C ILE A 125 6.38 6.33 9.36
N SER A 126 5.15 6.60 9.79
CA SER A 126 4.80 7.86 10.47
C SER A 126 5.58 8.04 11.79
N TRP A 127 5.77 6.96 12.55
CA TRP A 127 6.54 6.97 13.80
C TRP A 127 8.03 7.22 13.54
N SER A 128 8.60 6.56 12.54
CA SER A 128 10.00 6.77 12.13
C SER A 128 10.22 8.21 11.67
N ALA A 129 9.30 8.78 10.90
CA ALA A 129 9.35 10.18 10.47
C ALA A 129 9.31 11.16 11.66
N ALA A 130 8.46 10.90 12.66
CA ALA A 130 8.39 11.71 13.88
C ALA A 130 9.65 11.61 14.75
N THR A 131 10.35 10.47 14.70
CA THR A 131 11.58 10.24 15.47
C THR A 131 12.82 10.80 14.76
N GLY A 132 12.82 10.82 13.41
CA GLY A 132 13.89 11.41 12.60
C GLY A 132 13.97 12.93 12.68
N ASP A 133 12.84 13.62 12.88
CA ASP A 133 12.80 15.07 13.11
C ASP A 133 13.36 15.49 14.48
N ARG A 134 13.52 14.53 15.42
CA ARG A 134 14.08 14.78 16.77
C ARG A 134 15.60 14.74 16.86
N GLN A 135 16.31 14.37 15.78
CA GLN A 135 17.77 14.25 15.74
C GLN A 135 18.44 15.43 14.99
N VAL A 136 17.67 16.48 14.67
CA VAL A 136 18.14 17.67 13.92
C VAL A 136 18.02 18.97 14.75
N GLU A 137 17.65 18.87 16.03
CA GLU A 137 17.81 19.96 17.02
C GLU A 137 19.06 19.72 17.87
#